data_AF-A0A6V7JUN1-F1
#
_entry.id   AF-A0A6V7JUN1-F1
#
_cell.length_a   1.000
_cell.length_b   1.000
_cell.length_c   1.000
_cell.angle_alpha   90.00
_cell.angle_beta   90.00
_cell.angle_gamma   90.00
#
_symmetry.space_group_name_H-M   'P 1'
#
loop_
_entity.id
_entity.type
_entity.pdbx_description
1 polymer ?
#
loop_
_entity_poly.entity_id
_entity_poly.type
_entity_poly.pdbx_seq_one_letter_code
_entity_poly.pdbx_strand_id
1 'polypeptide(L)'
;PRQNREYGNRNVGGTYWNSQQQPQQQQQHYNGSPHNQNTYMKQNNNPNAKKAVMMNPNQKKCPGDSLQKPNWDVQKLPTIAKNLYVPHANIRSRTPDEVSRYHVGKEITVKGNNTPYPIQAFEESNFPDYVMQEIRKQGFQ
;
A
#
# COMPACT_ATOMS: atom_id res chain seq x y z
N PRO A 1 -16.90 27.89 -26.47
CA PRO A 1 -15.56 27.63 -27.04
C PRO A 1 -14.54 27.36 -25.93
N ARG A 2 -14.22 26.07 -25.69
CA ARG A 2 -13.18 25.66 -24.73
C ARG A 2 -11.83 25.68 -25.46
N GLN A 3 -10.93 26.57 -25.05
CA GLN A 3 -9.57 26.64 -25.55
C GLN A 3 -8.60 26.04 -24.53
N ASN A 4 -7.75 25.19 -25.09
CA ASN A 4 -6.55 24.48 -24.67
C ASN A 4 -5.89 24.71 -23.29
N ARG A 5 -5.41 23.60 -22.75
CA ARG A 5 -4.52 23.46 -21.59
C ARG A 5 -3.12 23.99 -21.90
N GLU A 6 -2.55 24.71 -20.94
CA GLU A 6 -1.13 25.04 -20.88
C GLU A 6 -0.62 24.62 -19.48
N TYR A 7 0.14 23.53 -19.41
CA TYR A 7 0.76 23.05 -18.17
C TYR A 7 2.10 23.77 -17.98
N GLY A 8 2.06 24.91 -17.30
CA GLY A 8 3.23 25.61 -16.77
C GLY A 8 3.73 24.98 -15.48
N ASN A 9 4.99 24.57 -15.52
CA ASN A 9 5.84 24.01 -14.48
C ASN A 9 5.86 24.88 -13.20
N ARG A 10 5.30 24.39 -12.08
CA ARG A 10 5.56 24.92 -10.73
C ARG A 10 6.30 23.88 -9.91
N ASN A 11 7.57 24.18 -9.71
CA ASN A 11 8.49 23.54 -8.78
C ASN A 11 7.90 23.53 -7.36
N VAL A 12 7.52 22.35 -6.86
CA VAL A 12 7.30 22.08 -5.44
C VAL A 12 8.17 20.88 -5.10
N GLY A 13 9.21 21.14 -4.31
CA GLY A 13 10.10 20.10 -3.80
C GLY A 13 9.35 19.14 -2.89
N GLY A 14 9.39 17.87 -3.25
CA GLY A 14 8.88 16.75 -2.47
C GLY A 14 9.73 15.53 -2.76
N THR A 15 10.56 15.15 -1.79
CA THR A 15 11.51 14.06 -1.83
C THR A 15 10.80 12.71 -1.91
N TYR A 16 10.94 11.98 -3.02
CA TYR A 16 10.70 10.54 -3.07
C TYR A 16 11.55 9.82 -4.15
N TRP A 17 12.33 8.85 -3.64
CA TRP A 17 12.89 7.62 -4.22
C TRP A 17 13.06 7.41 -5.75
N ASN A 18 14.34 7.18 -6.08
CA ASN A 18 14.93 6.32 -7.13
C ASN A 18 14.68 6.64 -8.61
N SER A 19 15.68 7.24 -9.26
CA SER A 19 15.86 7.14 -10.70
C SER A 19 17.34 7.29 -11.07
N GLN A 20 18.02 6.16 -11.22
CA GLN A 20 19.22 6.12 -12.05
C GLN A 20 19.14 4.94 -13.02
N GLN A 21 19.04 5.30 -14.31
CA GLN A 21 19.88 4.75 -15.37
C GLN A 21 19.70 5.62 -16.63
N GLN A 22 20.79 6.28 -17.05
CA GLN A 22 20.99 6.82 -18.40
C GLN A 22 21.83 5.82 -19.23
N PRO A 23 21.79 5.89 -20.58
CA PRO A 23 22.29 4.86 -21.48
C PRO A 23 23.82 4.88 -21.70
N GLN A 24 24.34 3.75 -22.16
CA GLN A 24 25.74 3.50 -22.54
C GLN A 24 26.25 4.44 -23.64
N GLN A 25 27.47 4.94 -23.49
CA GLN A 25 28.34 5.32 -24.61
C GLN A 25 29.77 4.82 -24.35
N GLN A 26 30.38 4.25 -25.40
CA GLN A 26 31.73 3.67 -25.46
C GLN A 26 32.81 4.75 -25.53
N GLN A 27 34.01 4.43 -25.03
CA GLN A 27 35.28 4.84 -25.64
C GLN A 27 36.46 3.95 -25.15
N GLN A 28 37.33 3.60 -26.10
CA GLN A 28 38.44 2.64 -26.04
C GLN A 28 39.76 3.29 -25.60
N HIS A 29 40.66 2.56 -24.91
CA HIS A 29 42.13 2.54 -25.15
C HIS A 29 42.88 1.47 -24.31
N TYR A 30 44.06 1.06 -24.81
CA TYR A 30 44.80 -0.21 -24.60
C TYR A 30 45.82 -0.25 -23.42
N ASN A 31 46.02 -1.48 -22.89
CA ASN A 31 47.13 -2.13 -22.16
C ASN A 31 48.10 -1.43 -21.17
N GLY A 32 48.28 -2.10 -20.02
CA GLY A 32 49.54 -2.14 -19.25
C GLY A 32 49.45 -3.00 -17.96
N SER A 33 50.27 -4.04 -17.85
CA SER A 33 50.61 -4.82 -16.63
C SER A 33 52.15 -4.89 -16.56
N PRO A 34 52.88 -5.24 -15.45
CA PRO A 34 52.47 -5.95 -14.23
C PRO A 34 53.20 -5.59 -12.88
N HIS A 35 52.96 -6.42 -11.83
CA HIS A 35 53.85 -6.82 -10.69
C HIS A 35 53.84 -5.96 -9.39
N ASN A 36 53.94 -6.43 -8.12
CA ASN A 36 53.66 -7.62 -7.27
C ASN A 36 53.96 -7.17 -5.82
N GLN A 37 53.26 -7.66 -4.79
CA GLN A 37 53.91 -8.01 -3.52
C GLN A 37 53.09 -9.06 -2.73
N ASN A 38 53.63 -10.27 -2.70
CA ASN A 38 53.26 -11.41 -1.87
C ASN A 38 53.24 -11.09 -0.36
N THR A 39 52.33 -11.71 0.38
CA THR A 39 52.57 -12.08 1.79
C THR A 39 52.25 -13.56 1.96
N TYR A 40 53.28 -14.33 2.30
CA TYR A 40 53.24 -15.79 2.44
C TYR A 40 52.57 -16.19 3.76
N MET A 41 51.54 -17.05 3.71
CA MET A 41 51.36 -18.13 4.69
C MET A 41 50.90 -19.41 4.00
N LYS A 42 51.59 -20.49 4.34
CA LYS A 42 51.62 -21.80 3.70
C LYS A 42 50.25 -22.50 3.67
N GLN A 43 49.96 -23.08 2.52
CA GLN A 43 48.82 -23.94 2.25
C GLN A 43 49.08 -25.34 2.81
N ASN A 44 48.42 -25.71 3.91
CA ASN A 44 48.33 -27.11 4.34
C ASN A 44 47.26 -27.81 3.49
N ASN A 45 47.70 -28.64 2.55
CA ASN A 45 46.83 -29.55 1.80
C ASN A 45 46.49 -30.76 2.68
N ASN A 46 45.35 -30.71 3.36
CA ASN A 46 44.68 -31.90 3.88
C ASN A 46 43.29 -31.99 3.21
N PRO A 47 43.03 -33.02 2.38
CA PRO A 47 41.77 -33.13 1.65
C PRO A 47 40.56 -33.49 2.52
N ASN A 48 40.70 -33.63 3.85
CA ASN A 48 39.60 -34.02 4.74
C ASN A 48 39.17 -32.97 5.79
N ALA A 49 39.58 -31.71 5.64
CA ALA A 49 39.07 -30.64 6.50
C ALA A 49 37.71 -30.17 5.97
N LYS A 50 36.63 -30.57 6.65
CA LYS A 50 35.28 -30.02 6.42
C LYS A 50 35.38 -28.49 6.49
N LYS A 51 35.05 -27.79 5.39
CA LYS A 51 34.93 -26.34 5.36
C LYS A 51 33.80 -25.92 6.29
N ALA A 52 34.10 -25.75 7.57
CA ALA A 52 33.24 -25.01 8.47
C ALA A 52 33.20 -23.57 7.93
N VAL A 53 32.06 -23.20 7.34
CA VAL A 53 31.75 -21.80 7.10
C VAL A 53 31.69 -21.16 8.47
N MET A 54 32.77 -20.46 8.87
CA MET A 54 32.78 -19.64 10.08
C MET A 54 31.72 -18.55 9.91
N MET A 55 30.51 -18.81 10.40
CA MET A 55 29.49 -17.77 10.58
C MET A 55 30.01 -16.84 11.66
N ASN A 56 30.32 -15.60 11.29
CA ASN A 56 30.68 -14.55 12.25
C ASN A 56 29.47 -14.33 13.19
N PRO A 57 29.58 -14.65 14.50
CA PRO A 57 28.45 -14.64 15.43
C PRO A 57 27.99 -13.22 15.84
N ASN A 58 28.52 -12.17 15.20
CA ASN A 58 28.42 -10.79 15.68
C ASN A 58 27.66 -9.83 14.74
N GLN A 59 26.92 -10.35 13.75
CA GLN A 59 26.02 -9.50 12.96
C GLN A 59 24.76 -9.22 13.78
N LYS A 60 24.78 -8.07 14.48
CA LYS A 60 23.56 -7.44 15.02
C LYS A 60 22.58 -7.28 13.86
N LYS A 61 21.49 -8.05 13.87
CA LYS A 61 20.42 -7.92 12.88
C LYS A 61 19.85 -6.51 12.97
N CYS A 62 19.87 -5.78 11.86
CA CYS A 62 19.22 -4.49 11.78
C CYS A 62 17.69 -4.71 11.82
N PRO A 63 16.94 -3.87 12.55
CA PRO A 63 15.49 -3.92 12.51
C PRO A 63 15.01 -3.83 11.06
N GLY A 64 14.35 -4.88 10.56
CA GLY A 64 13.85 -4.95 9.18
C GLY A 64 14.52 -6.00 8.28
N ASP A 65 15.66 -6.58 8.67
CA ASP A 65 16.41 -7.54 7.83
C ASP A 65 15.64 -8.82 7.47
N SER A 66 14.61 -9.17 8.27
CA SER A 66 13.77 -10.35 8.03
C SER A 66 12.42 -10.05 7.38
N LEU A 67 12.16 -8.80 6.97
CA LEU A 67 10.91 -8.43 6.32
C LEU A 67 10.86 -9.03 4.92
N GLN A 68 9.77 -9.73 4.63
CA GLN A 68 9.48 -10.26 3.28
C GLN A 68 8.59 -9.29 2.54
N LYS A 69 8.87 -9.09 1.24
CA LYS A 69 8.00 -8.28 0.39
C LYS A 69 6.67 -9.02 0.21
N PRO A 70 5.51 -8.37 0.47
CA PRO A 70 4.22 -8.99 0.23
C PRO A 70 4.04 -9.36 -1.25
N ASN A 71 3.48 -10.54 -1.50
CA ASN A 71 3.14 -10.98 -2.85
C ASN A 71 1.72 -10.50 -3.20
N TRP A 72 1.62 -9.68 -4.24
CA TRP A 72 0.37 -9.08 -4.72
C TRP A 72 -0.20 -9.76 -5.97
N ASP A 73 0.19 -11.00 -6.23
CA ASP A 73 -0.35 -11.82 -7.32
C ASP A 73 -1.85 -12.08 -7.11
N VAL A 74 -2.69 -11.33 -7.85
CA VAL A 74 -4.16 -11.35 -7.72
C VAL A 74 -4.75 -12.75 -7.92
N GLN A 75 -4.11 -13.61 -8.73
CA GLN A 75 -4.58 -14.98 -8.94
C GLN A 75 -4.40 -15.87 -7.70
N LYS A 76 -3.45 -15.52 -6.82
CA LYS A 76 -3.16 -16.24 -5.58
C LYS A 76 -3.86 -15.64 -4.37
N LEU A 77 -4.47 -14.46 -4.50
CA LEU A 77 -5.21 -13.83 -3.42
C LEU A 77 -6.62 -14.44 -3.31
N PRO A 78 -7.09 -14.77 -2.10
CA PRO A 78 -8.47 -15.20 -1.90
C PRO A 78 -9.46 -14.12 -2.36
N THR A 79 -10.51 -14.54 -3.07
CA THR A 79 -11.59 -13.63 -3.47
C THR A 79 -12.40 -13.20 -2.26
N ILE A 80 -12.63 -11.89 -2.13
CA ILE A 80 -13.50 -11.33 -1.09
C ILE A 80 -14.73 -10.69 -1.73
N ALA A 81 -15.91 -10.94 -1.15
CA ALA A 81 -17.13 -10.25 -1.54
C ALA A 81 -17.06 -8.79 -1.07
N LYS A 82 -17.21 -7.84 -2.00
CA LYS A 82 -17.22 -6.40 -1.69
C LYS A 82 -18.63 -5.83 -1.61
N ASN A 83 -19.59 -6.45 -2.30
CA ASN A 83 -20.98 -6.01 -2.36
C ASN A 83 -21.79 -6.69 -1.26
N LEU A 84 -21.65 -6.16 -0.04
CA LEU A 84 -22.36 -6.67 1.15
C LEU A 84 -23.58 -5.81 1.51
N TYR A 85 -23.67 -4.60 0.98
CA TYR A 85 -24.71 -3.65 1.36
C TYR A 85 -26.08 -4.07 0.82
N VAL A 86 -27.02 -4.28 1.75
CA VAL A 86 -28.45 -4.47 1.47
C VAL A 86 -29.19 -3.35 2.18
N PRO A 87 -29.90 -2.46 1.47
CA PRO A 87 -30.61 -1.36 2.11
C PRO A 87 -31.83 -1.87 2.87
N HIS A 88 -32.05 -1.35 4.07
CA HIS A 88 -33.25 -1.59 4.86
C HIS A 88 -34.52 -1.11 4.13
N ALA A 89 -35.68 -1.71 4.43
CA ALA A 89 -36.95 -1.39 3.77
C ALA A 89 -37.30 0.10 3.84
N ASN A 90 -37.09 0.72 5.00
CA ASN A 90 -37.33 2.16 5.21
C ASN A 90 -36.47 3.04 4.29
N ILE A 91 -35.22 2.62 4.04
CA ILE A 91 -34.33 3.35 3.12
C ILE A 91 -34.85 3.22 1.68
N ARG A 92 -35.29 2.01 1.29
CA ARG A 92 -35.81 1.74 -0.06
C ARG A 92 -37.12 2.46 -0.35
N SER A 93 -37.95 2.69 0.68
CA SER A 93 -39.24 3.38 0.54
C SER A 93 -39.13 4.90 0.58
N ARG A 94 -37.98 5.46 0.94
CA ARG A 94 -37.79 6.93 0.99
C ARG A 94 -37.92 7.54 -0.40
N THR A 95 -38.56 8.69 -0.44
CA THR A 95 -38.64 9.50 -1.65
C THR A 95 -37.36 10.34 -1.85
N PRO A 96 -37.01 10.70 -3.09
CA PRO A 96 -35.89 11.60 -3.36
C PRO A 96 -36.00 12.94 -2.65
N ASP A 97 -37.22 13.48 -2.51
CA ASP A 97 -37.46 14.76 -1.84
C ASP A 97 -37.15 14.68 -0.34
N GLU A 98 -37.51 13.58 0.32
CA GLU A 98 -37.15 13.35 1.74
C GLU A 98 -35.63 13.26 1.92
N VAL A 99 -34.94 12.56 1.02
CA VAL A 99 -33.48 12.45 1.03
C VAL A 99 -32.83 13.83 0.82
N SER A 100 -33.35 14.63 -0.10
CA SER A 100 -32.88 15.99 -0.34
C SER A 100 -33.06 16.88 0.89
N ARG A 101 -34.23 16.85 1.53
CA ARG A 101 -34.50 17.57 2.78
C ARG A 101 -33.55 17.15 3.89
N TYR A 102 -33.28 15.85 4.03
CA TYR A 102 -32.32 15.34 5.00
C TYR A 102 -30.91 15.86 4.73
N HIS A 103 -30.45 15.84 3.47
CA HIS A 103 -29.14 16.37 3.11
C HIS A 103 -29.02 17.86 3.43
N VAL A 104 -30.00 18.69 3.06
CA VAL A 104 -30.00 20.11 3.38
C VAL A 104 -30.01 20.34 4.89
N GLY A 105 -30.90 19.66 5.63
CA GLY A 105 -31.03 19.81 7.08
C GLY A 105 -29.82 19.32 7.88
N LYS A 106 -28.96 18.48 7.29
CA LYS A 106 -27.70 18.00 7.88
C LYS A 106 -26.45 18.59 7.21
N GLU A 107 -26.62 19.58 6.33
CA GLU A 107 -25.54 20.24 5.59
C GLU A 107 -24.65 19.26 4.79
N ILE A 108 -25.25 18.18 4.27
CA ILE A 108 -24.57 17.14 3.49
C ILE A 108 -24.61 17.49 2.00
N THR A 109 -23.45 17.44 1.33
CA THR A 109 -23.35 17.54 -0.13
C THR A 109 -22.88 16.22 -0.72
N VAL A 110 -23.67 15.65 -1.64
CA VAL A 110 -23.34 14.41 -2.35
C VAL A 110 -22.81 14.74 -3.74
N LYS A 111 -21.70 14.10 -4.13
CA LYS A 111 -21.14 14.20 -5.49
C LYS A 111 -20.97 12.80 -6.08
N GLY A 112 -21.38 12.65 -7.33
CA GLY A 112 -21.32 11.39 -8.07
C GLY A 112 -22.70 10.80 -8.33
N ASN A 113 -22.71 9.71 -9.10
CA ASN A 113 -23.92 9.01 -9.50
C ASN A 113 -24.10 7.74 -8.65
N ASN A 114 -25.32 7.24 -8.55
CA ASN A 114 -25.65 5.99 -7.85
C ASN A 114 -25.25 5.96 -6.36
N THR A 115 -25.25 7.12 -5.69
CA THR A 115 -25.02 7.17 -4.25
C THR A 115 -26.23 6.57 -3.51
N PRO A 116 -26.02 5.61 -2.58
CA PRO A 116 -27.11 5.07 -1.79
C PRO A 116 -27.74 6.16 -0.91
N TYR A 117 -29.02 5.99 -0.59
CA TYR A 117 -29.73 6.90 0.30
C TYR A 117 -29.14 6.86 1.71
N PRO A 118 -29.16 7.99 2.44
CA PRO A 118 -28.57 8.07 3.76
C PRO A 118 -29.29 7.17 4.75
N ILE A 119 -28.51 6.53 5.62
CA ILE A 119 -28.99 5.92 6.86
C ILE A 119 -29.27 7.05 7.84
N GLN A 120 -30.46 7.07 8.42
CA GLN A 120 -30.87 8.14 9.34
C GLN A 120 -30.93 7.66 10.80
N ALA A 121 -30.96 6.35 11.03
CA ALA A 121 -30.97 5.72 12.35
C ALA A 121 -30.20 4.39 12.34
N PHE A 122 -29.66 3.97 13.50
CA PHE A 122 -28.84 2.76 13.61
C PHE A 122 -29.60 1.48 13.23
N GLU A 123 -30.90 1.43 13.49
CA GLU A 123 -31.80 0.33 13.15
C GLU A 123 -31.83 0.01 11.65
N GLU A 124 -31.48 0.97 10.79
CA GLU A 124 -31.49 0.79 9.34
C GLU A 124 -30.17 0.22 8.80
N SER A 125 -29.17 0.02 9.67
CA SER A 125 -27.80 -0.36 9.27
C SER A 125 -27.61 -1.87 9.11
N ASN A 126 -28.63 -2.69 9.39
CA ASN A 126 -28.55 -4.16 9.40
C ASN A 126 -27.38 -4.70 10.24
N PHE A 127 -27.03 -4.00 11.32
CA PHE A 127 -25.99 -4.46 12.22
C PHE A 127 -26.45 -5.69 13.01
N PRO A 128 -25.54 -6.62 13.33
CA PRO A 128 -25.83 -7.70 14.24
C PRO A 128 -26.32 -7.20 15.61
N ASP A 129 -27.18 -7.98 16.27
CA ASP A 129 -27.81 -7.59 17.55
C ASP A 129 -26.79 -7.17 18.61
N TYR A 130 -25.64 -7.83 18.69
CA TYR A 130 -24.61 -7.51 19.67
C TYR A 130 -24.03 -6.09 19.47
N VAL A 131 -23.96 -5.59 18.24
CA VAL A 131 -23.54 -4.21 17.94
C VAL A 131 -24.62 -3.24 18.37
N MET A 132 -25.88 -3.52 18.04
CA MET A 132 -27.02 -2.68 18.42
C MET A 132 -27.18 -2.58 19.94
N GLN A 133 -26.93 -3.68 20.67
CA GLN A 133 -26.94 -3.66 22.13
C GLN A 133 -25.88 -2.72 22.70
N GLU A 134 -24.66 -2.74 22.15
CA GLU A 134 -23.59 -1.86 22.62
C GLU A 134 -23.89 -0.38 22.32
N ILE A 135 -24.39 -0.07 21.13
CA ILE A 135 -24.84 1.29 20.76
C ILE A 135 -25.87 1.81 21.78
N ARG A 136 -26.87 0.98 22.12
CA ARG A 136 -27.91 1.32 23.11
C ARG A 136 -27.35 1.53 24.50
N LYS A 137 -26.38 0.70 24.93
CA LYS A 137 -25.72 0.85 26.26
C LYS A 137 -24.97 2.17 26.38
N GLN A 138 -24.36 2.64 25.30
CA GLN A 138 -23.65 3.92 25.26
C GLN A 138 -24.61 5.12 25.20
N GLY A 139 -25.92 4.89 25.06
CA GLY A 139 -26.93 5.95 25.01
C GLY A 139 -26.98 6.69 23.67
N PHE A 140 -26.41 6.11 22.60
CA PHE A 140 -26.52 6.69 21.26
C PHE A 140 -27.90 6.39 20.64
N GLN A 141 -28.48 7.42 20.02
CA GLN A 141 -29.77 7.39 19.32
C GLN A 141 -29.66 8.15 18.00
#